data_AF-A0A9X1WLR6-F1
#
_entry.id   AF-A0A9X1WLR6-F1
#
_cell.length_a   1.000
_cell.length_b   1.000
_cell.length_c   1.000
_cell.angle_alpha   90.00
_cell.angle_beta   90.00
_cell.angle_gamma   90.00
#
_symmetry.space_group_name_H-M   'P 1'
#
loop_
_entity.id
_entity.type
_entity.pdbx_description
1 polymer ?
#
loop_
_entity_poly.entity_id
_entity_poly.type
_entity_poly.pdbx_seq_one_letter_code
_entity_poly.pdbx_strand_id
1 'polypeptide(L)' 'MDIGGMADKAKKAVNDNRDQVEKKAGEAIDKVVDGDKADKAKGALKSGLDKLSGS' A
#
# COMPACT_ATOMS: atom_id res chain seq x y z
N MET A 1 -3.56 24.59 -3.64
CA MET A 1 -3.98 23.17 -3.68
C MET A 1 -3.59 22.57 -2.34
N ASP A 2 -4.58 22.38 -1.47
CA ASP A 2 -4.40 21.87 -0.12
C ASP A 2 -3.92 20.42 -0.16
N ILE A 3 -2.63 20.23 0.14
CA ILE A 3 -2.01 18.92 0.31
C ILE A 3 -2.77 18.05 1.32
N GLY A 4 -3.40 18.67 2.32
CA GLY A 4 -4.26 17.99 3.29
C GLY A 4 -5.48 17.31 2.65
N GLY A 5 -6.21 18.02 1.79
CA GLY A 5 -7.40 17.45 1.13
C GLY A 5 -7.08 16.38 0.09
N MET A 6 -5.89 16.45 -0.52
CA MET A 6 -5.43 15.42 -1.46
C MET A 6 -4.92 14.17 -0.74
N ALA A 7 -4.25 14.33 0.40
CA ALA A 7 -3.84 13.23 1.26
C ALA A 7 -5.06 12.48 1.82
N ASP A 8 -6.10 13.17 2.29
CA ASP A 8 -7.33 12.53 2.78
C ASP A 8 -8.07 11.75 1.68
N LYS A 9 -8.19 12.30 0.47
CA LYS A 9 -8.78 11.58 -0.66
C LYS A 9 -7.94 10.36 -1.05
N ALA A 10 -6.61 10.49 -1.05
CA ALA A 10 -5.72 9.38 -1.34
C ALA A 10 -5.82 8.29 -0.27
N LYS A 11 -5.84 8.65 1.01
CA LYS A 11 -6.07 7.72 2.13
C LYS A 11 -7.39 6.98 1.97
N LYS A 12 -8.47 7.71 1.68
CA LYS A 12 -9.80 7.11 1.50
C LYS A 12 -9.82 6.15 0.31
N ALA A 13 -9.31 6.59 -0.85
CA ALA A 13 -9.23 5.74 -2.04
C ALA A 13 -8.35 4.51 -1.84
N VAL A 14 -7.23 4.65 -1.13
CA VAL A 14 -6.32 3.56 -0.77
C VAL A 14 -6.97 2.61 0.23
N ASN A 15 -7.80 3.10 1.17
CA ASN A 15 -8.51 2.25 2.12
C ASN A 15 -9.67 1.50 1.44
N ASP A 16 -10.47 2.18 0.62
CA ASP A 16 -11.54 1.59 -0.19
C ASP A 16 -11.00 0.55 -1.21
N ASN A 17 -9.78 0.72 -1.71
CA ASN A 17 -9.14 -0.20 -2.66
C ASN A 17 -7.95 -0.96 -2.05
N ARG A 18 -7.88 -1.06 -0.72
CA ARG A 18 -6.70 -1.60 -0.01
C ARG A 18 -6.36 -2.99 -0.50
N ASP A 19 -7.36 -3.87 -0.58
CA ASP A 19 -7.22 -5.24 -1.11
C ASP A 19 -6.65 -5.26 -2.55
N GLN A 20 -7.11 -4.35 -3.42
CA GLN A 20 -6.59 -4.28 -4.79
C GLN A 20 -5.15 -3.75 -4.83
N VAL A 21 -4.82 -2.75 -4.01
CA VAL A 21 -3.47 -2.19 -3.92
C VAL A 21 -2.52 -3.24 -3.35
N GLU A 22 -2.91 -3.93 -2.28
CA GLU A 22 -2.11 -4.97 -1.64
C GLU A 22 -1.91 -6.16 -2.57
N LYS A 23 -2.94 -6.56 -3.33
CA LYS A 23 -2.84 -7.62 -4.34
C LYS A 23 -1.94 -7.24 -5.51
N LYS A 24 -2.16 -6.08 -6.14
CA LYS A 24 -1.35 -5.63 -7.30
C LYS A 24 0.09 -5.35 -6.92
N ALA A 25 0.31 -4.71 -5.76
CA ALA A 25 1.65 -4.46 -5.26
C ALA A 25 2.32 -5.77 -4.83
N GLY A 26 1.58 -6.71 -4.22
CA GLY A 26 2.06 -8.05 -3.93
C GLY A 26 2.52 -8.80 -5.19
N GLU A 27 1.71 -8.81 -6.24
CA GLU A 27 2.06 -9.40 -7.55
C GLU A 27 3.25 -8.69 -8.22
N ALA A 28 3.33 -7.36 -8.12
CA ALA A 28 4.45 -6.59 -8.65
C ALA A 28 5.74 -6.87 -7.86
N ILE A 29 5.64 -7.00 -6.54
CA ILE A 29 6.74 -7.37 -5.66
C ILE A 29 7.21 -8.79 -6.01
N ASP A 30 6.31 -9.77 -6.10
CA ASP A 30 6.66 -11.16 -6.49
C ASP A 30 7.32 -11.23 -7.87
N LYS A 31 6.95 -10.35 -8.81
CA LYS A 31 7.56 -10.31 -10.15
C LYS A 31 8.97 -9.74 -10.20
N VAL A 32 9.30 -8.85 -9.26
CA VAL A 32 10.58 -8.11 -9.27
C VAL A 32 11.53 -8.66 -8.20
N VAL A 33 10.99 -9.31 -7.18
CA VAL A 33 11.69 -9.68 -5.97
C VAL A 33 11.18 -11.06 -5.52
N ASP A 34 12.06 -12.05 -5.48
CA ASP A 34 11.75 -13.39 -4.99
C ASP A 34 12.12 -13.60 -3.52
N GLY A 35 11.37 -14.47 -2.84
CA GLY A 35 11.67 -14.98 -1.50
C GLY A 35 11.66 -13.93 -0.39
N ASP A 36 12.65 -13.97 0.51
CA ASP A 36 12.71 -13.20 1.76
C ASP A 36 12.56 -11.67 1.58
N LYS A 37 12.96 -11.15 0.42
CA LYS A 37 12.82 -9.72 0.08
C LYS A 37 11.40 -9.38 -0.36
N ALA A 38 10.68 -10.32 -0.97
CA ALA A 38 9.27 -10.18 -1.33
C ALA A 38 8.40 -10.05 -0.07
N ASP A 39 8.63 -10.91 0.92
CA ASP A 39 7.93 -10.87 2.21
C ASP A 39 8.18 -9.57 2.96
N LYS A 40 9.44 -9.08 2.99
CA LYS A 40 9.75 -7.77 3.58
C LYS A 40 9.07 -6.61 2.84
N ALA A 41 9.04 -6.64 1.51
CA ALA A 41 8.40 -5.59 0.73
C ALA A 41 6.87 -5.61 0.91
N LYS A 42 6.23 -6.79 0.95
CA LYS A 42 4.80 -6.94 1.26
C LYS A 42 4.50 -6.47 2.69
N GLY A 43 5.36 -6.80 3.66
CA GLY A 43 5.22 -6.32 5.04
C GLY A 43 5.36 -4.80 5.18
N ALA A 44 6.34 -4.21 4.49
CA ALA A 44 6.54 -2.75 4.45
C ALA A 44 5.37 -2.03 3.76
N LEU A 45 4.86 -2.60 2.67
CA LEU A 45 3.66 -2.11 1.98
C LEU A 45 2.44 -2.15 2.92
N LYS A 46 2.19 -3.29 3.57
CA LYS A 46 1.06 -3.46 4.50
C LYS A 46 1.15 -2.48 5.67
N SER A 47 2.34 -2.29 6.25
CA SER A 47 2.56 -1.33 7.33
C SER A 47 2.41 0.12 6.86
N GLY A 48 2.87 0.44 5.65
CA GLY A 48 2.69 1.75 5.03
C GLY A 48 1.21 2.07 4.77
N LEU A 49 0.47 1.10 4.23
CA LEU A 49 -0.98 1.18 4.03
C LEU A 49 -1.74 1.37 5.36
N ASP A 50 -1.32 0.69 6.43
CA ASP A 50 -1.91 0.83 7.76
C ASP A 50 -1.75 2.26 8.31
N LYS A 51 -0.52 2.78 8.27
CA LYS A 51 -0.19 4.15 8.67
C LYS A 51 -0.90 5.20 7.81
N LEU A 52 -1.08 4.91 6.52
CA LEU A 52 -1.81 5.80 5.61
C LEU A 52 -3.30 5.78 5.95
N SER A 53 -3.89 4.60 6.10
CA SER A 53 -5.28 4.35 6.48
C SER A 53 -5.64 4.95 7.85
N GLY A 54 -4.66 5.16 8.72
CA GLY A 54 -4.87 5.69 10.07
C GLY A 54 -5.37 4.62 11.05
N SER A 55 -5.01 3.36 10.79
CA SER A 55 -5.20 2.23 11.70
C SER A 55 -4.01 2.09 12.65
#